data_AF-A0A1J5PRK8-F1
#
_entry.id   AF-A0A1J5PRK8-F1
#
_cell.length_a   1.000
_cell.length_b   1.000
_cell.length_c   1.000
_cell.angle_alpha   90.00
_cell.angle_beta   90.00
_cell.angle_gamma   90.00
#
_symmetry.space_group_name_H-M   'P 1'
#
loop_
_entity.id
_entity.type
_entity.pdbx_description
1 polymer ?
#
loop_
_entity_poly.entity_id
_entity_poly.type
_entity_poly.pdbx_seq_one_letter_code
_entity_poly.pdbx_strand_id
1 'polypeptide(L)'
;MMQPFFEKDIFPADIKHAITSYLNNPAASSCSDLTLYRSLRKYDAPKESVHTVEKLPIKAIFKLKDGRIFRKEEKLRKRYKCVEVSSKRVYLFSPVAEVELMAD
;
A
#
# COMPACT_ATOMS: atom_id res chain seq x y z
N MET A 1 24.52 -7.14 -1.85
CA MET A 1 23.59 -8.26 -1.63
C MET A 1 22.28 -8.04 -2.40
N MET A 2 22.31 -8.14 -3.73
CA MET A 2 21.17 -8.23 -4.70
C MET A 2 21.72 -8.35 -6.14
N GLN A 3 22.92 -7.79 -6.38
CA GLN A 3 23.63 -7.74 -7.66
C GLN A 3 23.68 -9.08 -8.44
N PRO A 4 23.95 -10.25 -7.82
CA PRO A 4 24.01 -11.53 -8.55
C PRO A 4 22.66 -11.98 -9.13
N PHE A 5 21.53 -11.44 -8.66
CA PHE A 5 20.20 -11.77 -9.17
C PHE A 5 19.82 -10.88 -10.36
N PHE A 6 20.33 -9.65 -10.41
CA PHE A 6 20.12 -8.74 -11.54
C PHE A 6 20.90 -9.18 -12.80
N GLU A 7 22.07 -9.77 -12.61
CA GLU A 7 22.90 -10.33 -13.70
C GLU A 7 22.26 -11.54 -14.38
N LYS A 8 21.28 -12.18 -13.73
CA LYS A 8 20.56 -13.35 -14.27
C LYS A 8 19.35 -12.98 -15.14
N ASP A 9 19.03 -11.70 -15.29
CA ASP A 9 17.88 -11.18 -16.08
C ASP A 9 16.55 -11.90 -15.82
N ILE A 10 16.34 -12.33 -14.57
CA ILE A 10 15.14 -13.07 -14.14
C ILE A 10 13.94 -12.17 -13.83
N PHE A 11 14.15 -10.86 -13.69
CA PHE A 11 13.09 -9.93 -13.31
C PHE A 11 12.45 -9.27 -14.53
N PRO A 12 11.11 -9.16 -14.56
CA PRO A 12 10.43 -8.27 -15.49
C PRO A 12 10.99 -6.84 -15.43
N ALA A 13 10.94 -6.13 -16.56
CA ALA A 13 11.59 -4.83 -16.70
C ALA A 13 11.11 -3.78 -15.66
N ASP A 14 9.83 -3.78 -15.30
CA ASP A 14 9.27 -2.84 -14.32
C ASP A 14 9.72 -3.16 -12.88
N ILE A 15 9.81 -4.45 -12.52
CA ILE A 15 10.40 -4.90 -11.24
C ILE A 15 11.87 -4.55 -11.17
N LYS A 16 12.64 -4.82 -12.24
CA LYS A 16 14.07 -4.49 -12.32
C LYS A 16 14.28 -3.00 -12.05
N HIS A 17 13.55 -2.15 -12.76
CA HIS A 17 13.63 -0.70 -12.60
C HIS A 17 13.25 -0.25 -11.18
N ALA A 18 12.14 -0.75 -10.63
CA ALA A 18 11.68 -0.38 -9.29
C ALA A 18 12.67 -0.75 -8.19
N ILE A 19 13.25 -1.96 -8.25
CA ILE A 19 14.27 -2.39 -7.28
C ILE A 19 15.56 -1.59 -7.46
N THR A 20 16.03 -1.35 -8.69
CA THR A 20 17.23 -0.52 -8.92
C THR A 20 17.05 0.90 -8.36
N SER A 21 15.88 1.52 -8.60
CA SER A 21 15.57 2.84 -8.06
C SER A 21 15.55 2.86 -6.53
N TYR A 22 14.93 1.85 -5.92
CA TYR A 22 14.92 1.70 -4.45
C TYR A 22 16.33 1.51 -3.88
N LEU A 23 17.17 0.67 -4.48
CA LEU A 23 18.52 0.41 -3.98
C LEU A 23 19.44 1.65 -4.06
N ASN A 24 19.17 2.58 -4.98
CA ASN A 24 19.90 3.84 -5.06
C ASN A 24 19.58 4.81 -3.90
N ASN A 25 18.39 4.71 -3.29
CA ASN A 25 18.02 5.48 -2.11
C ASN A 25 17.06 4.67 -1.22
N PRO A 26 17.57 3.66 -0.49
CA PRO A 26 16.73 2.68 0.15
C PRO A 26 15.97 3.30 1.31
N ALA A 27 14.64 3.18 1.27
CA ALA A 27 13.82 3.46 2.44
C ALA A 27 14.05 2.38 3.52
N ALA A 28 13.67 2.67 4.76
CA ALA A 28 13.77 1.70 5.86
C ALA A 28 12.93 0.41 5.64
N SER A 29 11.92 0.45 4.75
CA SER A 29 11.14 -0.72 4.34
C SER A 29 10.60 -0.56 2.92
N SER A 30 10.35 -1.67 2.22
CA SER A 30 9.72 -1.66 0.89
C SER A 30 8.29 -1.09 0.91
N CYS A 31 7.54 -1.29 1.99
CA CYS A 31 6.21 -0.71 2.19
C CYS A 31 6.22 0.82 2.33
N SER A 32 7.37 1.40 2.67
CA SER A 32 7.58 2.85 2.70
C SER A 32 7.81 3.44 1.30
N ASP A 33 8.26 2.62 0.34
CA ASP A 33 8.42 2.99 -1.06
C ASP A 33 7.17 2.56 -1.86
N LEU A 34 6.31 3.53 -2.14
CA LEU A 34 5.05 3.29 -2.86
C LEU A 34 5.28 2.75 -4.28
N THR A 35 6.41 3.11 -4.93
CA THR A 35 6.72 2.68 -6.30
C THR A 35 7.13 1.22 -6.31
N LEU A 36 8.04 0.84 -5.40
CA LEU A 36 8.46 -0.55 -5.24
C LEU A 36 7.28 -1.44 -4.84
N TYR A 37 6.50 -1.04 -3.82
CA TYR A 37 5.35 -1.81 -3.36
C TYR A 37 4.32 -2.03 -4.49
N ARG A 38 3.94 -0.98 -5.22
CA ARG A 38 2.96 -1.10 -6.30
C ARG A 38 3.47 -1.97 -7.45
N SER A 39 4.76 -1.90 -7.76
CA SER A 39 5.35 -2.71 -8.83
C SER A 39 5.32 -4.19 -8.47
N LEU A 40 5.74 -4.54 -7.25
CA LEU A 40 5.68 -5.91 -6.75
C LEU A 40 4.25 -6.44 -6.69
N ARG A 41 3.29 -5.65 -6.18
CA ARG A 41 1.89 -6.06 -6.02
C ARG A 41 1.21 -6.46 -7.33
N LYS A 42 1.67 -6.00 -8.50
CA LYS A 42 1.13 -6.44 -9.80
C LYS A 42 1.32 -7.94 -10.06
N TYR A 43 2.30 -8.55 -9.39
CA TYR A 43 2.65 -9.95 -9.54
C TYR A 43 2.06 -10.82 -8.41
N ASP A 44 1.37 -10.22 -7.45
CA ASP A 44 0.63 -10.97 -6.42
C ASP A 44 -0.65 -11.56 -7.01
N ALA A 45 -1.04 -12.74 -6.54
CA ALA A 45 -2.35 -13.31 -6.86
C ALA A 45 -3.47 -12.35 -6.42
N PRO A 46 -4.53 -12.15 -7.24
CA PRO A 46 -5.63 -11.27 -6.89
C PRO A 46 -6.33 -11.77 -5.61
N LYS A 47 -6.42 -10.87 -4.61
CA LYS A 47 -7.21 -11.08 -3.39
C LYS A 47 -8.47 -10.24 -3.50
N GLU A 48 -9.60 -10.86 -3.81
CA GLU A 48 -10.86 -10.15 -4.09
C GLU A 48 -11.31 -9.25 -2.92
N SER A 49 -11.08 -9.68 -1.68
CA SER A 49 -11.50 -8.94 -0.48
C SER A 49 -10.52 -7.87 0.01
N VAL A 50 -9.30 -7.81 -0.53
CA VAL A 50 -8.22 -6.95 0.00
C VAL A 50 -7.93 -5.79 -0.95
N HIS A 51 -8.36 -4.60 -0.53
CA HIS A 51 -8.10 -3.36 -1.24
C HIS A 51 -6.97 -2.57 -0.59
N THR A 52 -6.52 -1.50 -1.26
CA THR A 52 -5.67 -0.49 -0.64
C THR A 52 -6.47 0.76 -0.34
N VAL A 53 -6.16 1.46 0.75
CA VAL A 53 -6.86 2.68 1.17
C VAL A 53 -6.98 3.69 0.02
N GLU A 54 -5.98 3.80 -0.84
CA GLU A 54 -6.02 4.72 -1.98
C GLU A 54 -7.11 4.40 -3.02
N LYS A 55 -7.48 3.13 -3.17
CA LYS A 55 -8.51 2.67 -4.12
C LYS A 55 -9.94 2.88 -3.63
N LEU A 56 -10.14 3.11 -2.33
CA LEU A 56 -11.48 3.32 -1.78
C LEU A 56 -12.01 4.73 -2.11
N PRO A 57 -13.33 4.91 -2.30
CA PRO A 57 -13.90 6.25 -2.42
C PRO A 57 -13.78 7.03 -1.10
N ILE A 58 -13.83 8.37 -1.18
CA ILE A 58 -13.93 9.21 0.03
C ILE A 58 -15.24 8.86 0.75
N LYS A 59 -15.21 8.88 2.08
CA LYS A 59 -16.28 8.45 2.98
C LYS A 59 -16.53 6.94 3.03
N ALA A 60 -15.80 6.12 2.27
CA ALA A 60 -15.90 4.66 2.38
C ALA A 60 -15.55 4.18 3.80
N ILE A 61 -16.29 3.18 4.28
CA ILE A 61 -16.01 2.47 5.52
C ILE A 61 -15.18 1.23 5.21
N PHE A 62 -14.13 1.00 5.99
CA PHE A 62 -13.27 -0.16 5.83
C PHE A 62 -12.82 -0.70 7.19
N LYS A 63 -12.41 -1.96 7.18
CA LYS A 63 -11.97 -2.71 8.34
C LYS A 63 -10.49 -3.09 8.19
N LEU A 64 -9.77 -3.04 9.31
CA LEU A 64 -8.44 -3.63 9.45
C LEU A 64 -8.52 -5.07 9.94
N LYS A 65 -7.44 -5.84 9.73
CA LYS A 65 -7.34 -7.25 10.17
C LYS A 65 -7.57 -7.42 11.68
N ASP A 66 -7.25 -6.40 12.48
CA ASP A 66 -7.46 -6.38 13.93
C ASP A 66 -8.92 -6.09 14.35
N GLY A 67 -9.82 -5.90 13.39
CA GLY A 67 -11.24 -5.64 13.64
C GLY A 67 -11.62 -4.16 13.71
N ARG A 68 -10.65 -3.24 13.74
CA ARG A 68 -10.94 -1.81 13.85
C ARG A 68 -11.55 -1.26 12.55
N ILE A 69 -12.54 -0.40 12.69
CA ILE A 69 -13.33 0.16 11.58
C ILE A 69 -13.04 1.65 11.43
N PHE A 70 -12.79 2.06 10.20
CA PHE A 70 -12.44 3.42 9.85
C PHE A 70 -13.26 3.93 8.68
N ARG A 71 -13.41 5.25 8.62
CA ARG A 71 -13.93 5.97 7.46
C ARG A 71 -12.80 6.74 6.77
N LYS A 72 -12.66 6.59 5.45
CA LYS A 72 -11.71 7.37 4.65
C LYS A 72 -12.19 8.81 4.50
N GLU A 73 -11.33 9.78 4.78
CA GLU A 73 -11.61 11.20 4.57
C GLU A 73 -10.70 11.75 3.45
N GLU A 74 -10.19 12.97 3.60
CA GLU A 74 -9.34 13.62 2.61
C GLU A 74 -7.95 12.95 2.47
N LYS A 75 -7.41 13.07 1.24
CA LYS A 75 -6.00 12.82 0.98
C LYS A 75 -5.21 14.06 1.42
N LEU A 76 -4.21 13.86 2.28
CA LEU A 76 -3.20 14.87 2.58
C LEU A 76 -2.05 14.78 1.55
N ARG A 77 -0.83 15.20 1.89
CA ARG A 77 0.33 15.16 0.98
C ARG A 77 0.55 13.77 0.36
N LYS A 78 0.89 12.79 1.21
CA LYS A 78 1.18 11.40 0.80
C LYS A 78 0.34 10.37 1.56
N ARG A 79 -0.48 10.79 2.53
CA ARG A 79 -1.24 9.92 3.43
C ARG A 79 -2.73 10.24 3.33
N TYR A 80 -3.57 9.27 3.64
CA TYR A 80 -5.00 9.48 3.77
C TYR A 80 -5.36 9.69 5.23
N LYS A 81 -6.14 10.73 5.50
CA LYS A 81 -6.77 10.89 6.80
C LYS A 81 -7.93 9.90 6.88
N CYS A 82 -8.01 9.16 7.97
CA CYS A 82 -9.13 8.27 8.25
C CYS A 82 -9.53 8.42 9.71
N VAL A 83 -10.83 8.32 9.97
CA VAL A 83 -11.39 8.46 11.31
C VAL A 83 -11.87 7.09 11.78
N GLU A 84 -11.40 6.67 12.96
CA GLU A 84 -11.91 5.46 13.59
C GLU A 84 -13.37 5.66 14.03
N VAL A 85 -14.25 4.75 13.64
CA VAL A 85 -15.70 4.94 13.81
C VAL A 85 -16.10 4.95 15.28
N SER A 86 -15.50 4.06 16.09
CA SER A 86 -15.81 3.88 17.51
C SER A 86 -15.28 5.03 18.38
N SER A 87 -14.01 5.42 18.18
CA SER A 87 -13.32 6.37 19.05
C SER A 87 -13.32 7.81 18.53
N LYS A 88 -13.71 8.02 17.27
CA LYS A 88 -13.57 9.29 16.52
C LYS A 88 -12.14 9.81 16.40
N ARG A 89 -11.13 9.00 16.75
CA ARG A 89 -9.72 9.38 16.60
C ARG A 89 -9.30 9.41 15.14
N VAL A 90 -8.41 10.35 14.82
CA VAL A 90 -7.87 10.55 13.46
C VAL A 90 -6.56 9.79 13.30
N TYR A 91 -6.41 9.10 12.18
CA TYR A 91 -5.23 8.33 11.80
C TYR A 91 -4.78 8.66 10.37
N LEU A 92 -3.48 8.56 10.12
CA LEU A 92 -2.88 8.81 8.81
C LEU A 92 -2.42 7.51 8.15
N PHE A 93 -3.22 7.01 7.22
CA PHE A 93 -2.96 5.76 6.53
C PHE A 93 -1.99 5.95 5.35
N SER A 94 -1.10 4.97 5.18
CA SER A 94 -0.33 4.82 3.94
C SER A 94 -1.30 4.56 2.77
N PRO A 95 -1.07 5.13 1.57
CA PRO A 95 -1.90 4.84 0.39
C PRO A 95 -2.03 3.34 0.10
N VAL A 96 -0.97 2.60 0.37
CA VAL A 96 -0.84 1.16 0.12
C VAL A 96 -1.21 0.29 1.32
N ALA A 97 -1.79 0.87 2.38
CA ALA A 97 -2.30 0.07 3.50
C ALA A 97 -3.42 -0.85 3.00
N GLU A 98 -3.26 -2.16 3.27
CA GLU A 98 -4.27 -3.18 2.96
C GLU A 98 -5.46 -3.09 3.91
N VAL A 99 -6.67 -3.10 3.34
CA VAL A 99 -7.93 -2.93 4.05
C VAL A 99 -9.04 -3.75 3.40
N GLU A 100 -10.03 -4.14 4.18
CA GLU A 100 -11.24 -4.79 3.69
C GLU A 100 -12.35 -3.74 3.58
N LEU A 101 -12.90 -3.56 2.37
CA LEU A 101 -14.02 -2.64 2.17
C LEU A 101 -15.26 -3.22 2.86
N MET A 102 -15.92 -2.41 3.67
CA MET A 102 -17.23 -2.76 4.19
C MET A 102 -18.25 -2.21 3.19
N ALA A 103 -18.95 -3.10 2.48
CA ALA A 103 -20.13 -2.70 1.74
C ALA A 103 -21.21 -2.26 2.76
N ASP A 104 -21.89 -1.16 2.47
CA ASP A 104 -23.21 -0.89 3.05
C ASP A 104 -24.24 -1.84 2.41
#